data_AF-A0A7X7J6X0-F1
#
_entry.id   AF-A0A7X7J6X0-F1
#
_cell.length_a   1.000
_cell.length_b   1.000
_cell.length_c   1.000
_cell.angle_alpha   90.00
_cell.angle_beta   90.00
_cell.angle_gamma   90.00
#
_symmetry.space_group_name_H-M   'P 1'
#
loop_
_entity.id
_entity.type
_entity.pdbx_description
1 polymer ?
#
loop_
_entity_poly.entity_id
_entity_poly.type
_entity_poly.pdbx_seq_one_letter_code
_entity_poly.pdbx_strand_id
1 'polypeptide(L)'
;MAAKEYKVRDIGLADLGHKQIAMAEKEMPGLMALRRKHASKRPLKGARIMGSLHMTIETAVLIKTLVALGADVRWASCNIFSTQDQAAAAIADLGVPVFAWKGETLEEYWWCTKKALIWPDGKGPDLIVDDGGDATMMVHLGYAAEKNPKALDRKAGGEDERQLLLCLKAALKEDPKLWHRVTPRIKGVSEE
;
A
#
# COMPACT_ATOMS: atom_id res chain seq x y z
N MET A 1 -21.55 8.54 3.91
CA MET A 1 -20.34 7.90 3.34
C MET A 1 -19.36 7.71 4.48
N ALA A 2 -18.82 6.50 4.69
CA ALA A 2 -17.81 6.30 5.72
C ALA A 2 -16.61 7.21 5.43
N ALA A 3 -16.12 7.94 6.44
CA ALA A 3 -14.91 8.75 6.30
C ALA A 3 -13.79 7.85 5.78
N LYS A 4 -13.11 8.28 4.72
CA LYS A 4 -12.06 7.49 4.08
C LYS A 4 -10.86 7.41 5.04
N GLU A 5 -10.52 6.19 5.46
CA GLU A 5 -9.42 5.93 6.39
C GLU A 5 -8.07 6.16 5.68
N TYR A 6 -7.28 7.11 6.17
CA TYR A 6 -5.89 7.35 5.76
C TYR A 6 -5.06 7.76 6.99
N LYS A 7 -3.74 7.64 6.89
CA LYS A 7 -2.80 8.16 7.88
C LYS A 7 -1.59 8.74 7.14
N VAL A 8 -1.52 10.07 7.11
CA VAL A 8 -0.44 10.85 6.49
C VAL A 8 0.07 11.89 7.49
N ARG A 9 1.22 12.52 7.22
CA ARG A 9 1.80 13.53 8.11
C ARG A 9 0.86 14.70 8.36
N ASP A 10 0.41 15.33 7.27
CA ASP A 10 -0.43 16.52 7.29
C ASP A 10 -1.25 16.60 6.00
N ILE A 11 -2.57 16.54 6.11
CA ILE A 11 -3.48 16.63 4.96
C ILE A 11 -3.49 18.04 4.34
N GLY A 12 -3.08 19.08 5.09
CA GLY A 12 -2.96 20.45 4.59
C GLY A 12 -1.92 20.63 3.48
N LEU A 13 -1.06 19.64 3.25
CA LEU A 13 -0.07 19.65 2.17
C LEU A 13 -0.64 19.25 0.80
N ALA A 14 -1.92 18.85 0.72
CA ALA A 14 -2.53 18.34 -0.50
C ALA A 14 -2.45 19.32 -1.68
N ASP A 15 -2.70 20.61 -1.47
CA ASP A 15 -2.64 21.62 -2.53
C ASP A 15 -1.25 21.72 -3.19
N LEU A 16 -0.18 21.60 -2.40
CA LEU A 16 1.18 21.58 -2.91
C LEU A 16 1.43 20.29 -3.70
N GLY A 17 1.01 19.15 -3.16
CA GLY A 17 1.13 17.85 -3.83
C GLY A 17 0.40 17.82 -5.16
N HIS A 18 -0.83 18.31 -5.24
CA HIS A 18 -1.60 18.39 -6.50
C HIS A 18 -0.87 19.19 -7.58
N LYS A 19 -0.27 20.33 -7.21
CA LYS A 19 0.52 21.15 -8.15
C LYS A 19 1.76 20.40 -8.64
N GLN A 20 2.50 19.74 -7.75
CA GLN A 20 3.69 18.98 -8.11
C GLN A 20 3.35 17.75 -8.97
N ILE A 21 2.27 17.03 -8.65
CA ILE A 21 1.75 15.92 -9.45
C ILE A 21 1.39 16.40 -10.86
N ALA A 22 0.71 17.55 -11.00
CA ALA A 22 0.37 18.10 -12.32
C ALA A 22 1.59 18.49 -13.15
N MET A 23 2.70 18.88 -12.51
CA MET A 23 3.98 19.09 -13.18
C MET A 23 4.61 17.77 -13.60
N ALA A 24 4.68 16.78 -12.71
CA ALA A 24 5.25 15.46 -12.98
C ALA A 24 4.49 14.71 -14.10
N GLU A 25 3.17 14.89 -14.22
CA GLU A 25 2.38 14.31 -15.32
C GLU A 25 2.90 14.72 -16.71
N LYS A 26 3.54 15.89 -16.85
CA LYS A 26 4.15 16.34 -18.11
C LYS A 26 5.44 15.57 -18.44
N GLU A 27 6.16 15.13 -17.42
CA GLU A 27 7.44 14.41 -17.53
C GLU A 27 7.29 12.88 -17.46
N MET A 28 6.06 12.38 -17.33
CA MET A 28 5.76 10.93 -17.28
C MET A 28 4.93 10.47 -18.49
N PRO A 29 5.44 10.58 -19.72
CA PRO A 29 4.67 10.36 -20.94
C PRO A 29 4.15 8.93 -21.08
N GLY A 30 4.87 7.93 -20.54
CA GLY A 30 4.43 6.53 -20.54
C GLY A 30 3.12 6.31 -19.80
N LEU A 31 3.03 6.79 -18.54
CA LEU A 31 1.80 6.71 -17.75
C LEU A 31 0.67 7.51 -18.40
N MET A 32 0.96 8.70 -18.93
CA MET A 32 -0.06 9.50 -19.60
C MET A 32 -0.59 8.84 -20.88
N ALA A 33 0.29 8.19 -21.65
CA ALA A 33 -0.11 7.41 -22.83
C ALA A 33 -0.97 6.21 -22.45
N LEU A 34 -0.64 5.48 -21.38
CA LEU A 34 -1.47 4.38 -20.87
C LEU A 34 -2.85 4.84 -20.45
N ARG A 35 -2.94 5.96 -19.71
CA ARG A 35 -4.23 6.58 -19.34
C ARG A 35 -5.05 6.89 -20.59
N ARG A 36 -4.49 7.62 -21.56
CA ARG A 36 -5.20 7.97 -22.81
C ARG A 36 -5.67 6.74 -23.58
N LYS A 37 -4.82 5.71 -23.70
CA LYS A 37 -5.11 4.50 -24.46
C LYS A 37 -6.21 3.64 -23.83
N HIS A 38 -6.30 3.61 -22.50
CA HIS A 38 -7.15 2.64 -21.78
C HIS A 38 -8.26 3.26 -20.91
N ALA A 39 -8.35 4.60 -20.79
CA ALA A 39 -9.35 5.27 -19.95
C ALA A 39 -10.79 4.89 -20.29
N SER A 40 -11.14 4.72 -21.57
CA SER A 40 -12.51 4.32 -21.96
C SER A 40 -12.81 2.85 -21.64
N LYS A 41 -11.80 1.99 -21.70
CA LYS A 41 -11.94 0.54 -21.44
C LYS A 41 -11.93 0.20 -19.95
N ARG A 42 -11.31 1.04 -19.12
CA ARG A 42 -11.14 0.85 -17.67
C ARG A 42 -10.77 -0.60 -17.32
N PRO A 43 -9.62 -1.11 -17.81
CA PRO A 43 -9.27 -2.52 -17.72
C PRO A 43 -9.08 -3.01 -16.27
N LEU A 44 -8.84 -2.10 -15.32
CA LEU A 44 -8.69 -2.42 -13.90
C LEU A 44 -9.99 -2.25 -13.12
N LYS A 45 -11.13 -2.03 -13.79
CA LYS A 45 -12.43 -1.88 -13.14
C LYS A 45 -12.73 -3.10 -12.25
N GLY A 46 -12.86 -2.84 -10.94
CA GLY A 46 -13.16 -3.86 -9.94
C GLY A 46 -11.93 -4.59 -9.40
N ALA A 47 -10.73 -4.29 -9.88
CA ALA A 47 -9.48 -4.79 -9.30
C ALA A 47 -9.16 -3.99 -8.02
N ARG A 48 -8.88 -4.71 -6.93
CA ARG A 48 -8.29 -4.14 -5.71
C ARG A 48 -6.77 -4.23 -5.80
N ILE A 49 -6.08 -3.11 -5.72
CA ILE A 49 -4.61 -3.05 -5.83
C ILE A 49 -4.05 -2.50 -4.52
N MET A 50 -3.20 -3.29 -3.89
CA MET A 50 -2.36 -2.82 -2.79
C MET A 50 -1.00 -2.43 -3.36
N GLY A 51 -0.54 -1.22 -3.05
CA GLY A 51 0.82 -0.78 -3.37
C GLY A 51 1.67 -0.68 -2.12
N SER A 52 2.89 -1.21 -2.20
CA SER A 52 3.98 -1.08 -1.25
C SER A 52 5.20 -0.59 -2.01
N LEU A 53 5.28 0.72 -2.18
CA LEU A 53 6.29 1.38 -3.03
C LEU A 53 6.46 2.80 -2.50
N HIS A 54 7.68 3.35 -2.58
CA HIS A 54 8.01 4.70 -2.16
C HIS A 54 6.89 5.71 -2.47
N MET A 55 6.31 6.35 -1.44
CA MET A 55 5.19 7.28 -1.60
C MET A 55 5.68 8.68 -2.05
N THR A 56 6.06 8.81 -3.32
CA THR A 56 6.57 10.04 -3.93
C THR A 56 5.57 10.70 -4.89
N ILE A 57 5.93 11.85 -5.47
CA ILE A 57 5.15 12.51 -6.54
C ILE A 57 5.02 11.61 -7.78
N GLU A 58 6.08 10.90 -8.17
CA GLU A 58 6.07 9.97 -9.31
C GLU A 58 5.10 8.81 -9.05
N THR A 59 5.16 8.23 -7.85
CA THR A 59 4.23 7.18 -7.41
C THR A 59 2.79 7.69 -7.33
N ALA A 60 2.58 8.94 -6.92
CA ALA A 60 1.26 9.56 -6.97
C ALA A 60 0.70 9.61 -8.42
N VAL A 61 1.53 9.83 -9.43
CA VAL A 61 1.13 9.71 -10.84
C VAL A 61 0.82 8.26 -11.21
N LEU A 62 1.57 7.28 -10.72
CA LEU A 62 1.23 5.85 -10.88
C LEU A 62 -0.15 5.54 -10.27
N ILE A 63 -0.39 5.91 -9.01
CA ILE A 63 -1.66 5.70 -8.30
C ILE A 63 -2.83 6.30 -9.07
N LYS A 64 -2.72 7.58 -9.47
CA LYS A 64 -3.74 8.24 -10.30
C LYS A 64 -3.98 7.51 -11.62
N THR A 65 -2.96 6.87 -12.19
CA THR A 65 -3.11 6.05 -13.40
C THR A 65 -3.93 4.80 -13.12
N LEU A 66 -3.61 4.06 -12.07
CA LEU A 66 -4.36 2.86 -11.67
C LEU A 66 -5.84 3.17 -11.42
N VAL A 67 -6.11 4.25 -10.68
CA VAL A 67 -7.48 4.73 -10.41
C VAL A 67 -8.20 5.15 -11.69
N ALA A 68 -7.55 5.92 -12.57
CA ALA A 68 -8.13 6.32 -13.86
C ALA A 68 -8.48 5.10 -14.74
N LEU A 69 -7.69 4.03 -14.65
CA LEU A 69 -7.93 2.76 -15.33
C LEU A 69 -8.95 1.86 -14.61
N GLY A 70 -9.51 2.29 -13.47
CA GLY A 70 -10.65 1.69 -12.80
C GLY A 70 -10.36 0.93 -11.51
N ALA A 71 -9.11 0.89 -11.04
CA ALA A 71 -8.74 0.18 -9.82
C ALA A 71 -9.27 0.86 -8.55
N ASP A 72 -9.54 0.04 -7.53
CA ASP A 72 -9.66 0.45 -6.14
C ASP A 72 -8.30 0.25 -5.46
N VAL A 73 -7.70 1.32 -4.94
CA VAL A 73 -6.28 1.34 -4.56
C VAL A 73 -6.12 1.64 -3.08
N ARG A 74 -5.17 0.97 -2.42
CA ARG A 74 -4.67 1.30 -1.07
C ARG A 74 -3.14 1.31 -1.11
N TRP A 75 -2.49 2.20 -0.37
CA TRP A 75 -1.05 2.41 -0.49
C TRP A 75 -0.33 2.53 0.86
N ALA A 76 0.86 1.95 0.93
CA ALA A 76 1.87 2.18 1.95
C ALA A 76 3.23 2.44 1.26
N SER A 77 4.16 3.11 1.96
CA SER A 77 5.55 3.23 1.50
C SER A 77 6.29 1.91 1.73
N CYS A 78 7.32 1.61 0.94
CA CYS A 78 8.28 0.51 1.19
C CYS A 78 9.52 0.97 1.97
N ASN A 79 9.57 2.23 2.40
CA ASN A 79 10.67 2.76 3.20
C ASN A 79 10.23 3.92 4.11
N ILE A 80 10.75 3.93 5.33
CA ILE A 80 10.41 4.89 6.39
C ILE A 80 10.81 6.35 6.09
N PHE A 81 11.72 6.59 5.14
CA PHE A 81 12.22 7.95 4.83
C PHE A 81 11.91 8.44 3.42
N SER A 82 11.35 7.59 2.55
CA SER A 82 11.13 7.93 1.15
C SER A 82 9.88 8.74 0.88
N THR A 83 8.91 8.71 1.80
CA THR A 83 7.63 9.41 1.60
C THR A 83 7.86 10.91 1.40
N GLN A 84 7.23 11.44 0.36
CA GLN A 84 7.04 12.88 0.17
C GLN A 84 5.66 13.23 0.72
N ASP A 85 5.62 13.84 1.91
CA ASP A 85 4.37 14.02 2.67
C ASP A 85 3.28 14.77 1.88
N GLN A 86 3.68 15.72 1.03
CA GLN A 86 2.76 16.42 0.13
C GLN A 86 2.15 15.52 -0.95
N ALA A 87 2.90 14.53 -1.45
CA ALA A 87 2.39 13.55 -2.40
C ALA A 87 1.36 12.62 -1.72
N ALA A 88 1.70 12.13 -0.52
CA ALA A 88 0.80 11.31 0.29
C ALA A 88 -0.51 12.05 0.60
N ALA A 89 -0.42 13.32 1.02
CA ALA A 89 -1.57 14.18 1.30
C ALA A 89 -2.45 14.38 0.07
N ALA A 90 -1.87 14.68 -1.10
CA ALA A 90 -2.63 14.88 -2.33
C ALA A 90 -3.39 13.62 -2.77
N ILE A 91 -2.79 12.43 -2.63
CA ILE A 91 -3.48 11.17 -2.94
C ILE A 91 -4.57 10.84 -1.92
N ALA A 92 -4.31 11.08 -0.63
CA ALA A 92 -5.31 10.93 0.42
C ALA A 92 -6.51 11.89 0.24
N ASP A 93 -6.28 13.12 -0.22
CA ASP A 93 -7.31 14.12 -0.52
C ASP A 93 -8.20 13.73 -1.71
N LEU A 94 -7.65 13.05 -2.73
CA LEU A 94 -8.46 12.38 -3.77
C LEU A 94 -9.27 11.19 -3.23
N GLY A 95 -9.04 10.84 -1.97
CA GLY A 95 -9.73 9.80 -1.25
C GLY A 95 -9.30 8.40 -1.68
N VAL A 96 -8.02 8.24 -2.00
CA VAL A 96 -7.34 6.93 -2.03
C VAL A 96 -6.71 6.72 -0.65
N PRO A 97 -6.97 5.60 0.05
CA PRO A 97 -6.33 5.30 1.33
C PRO A 97 -4.80 5.23 1.20
N VAL A 98 -4.11 6.12 1.91
CA VAL A 98 -2.65 6.16 2.04
C VAL A 98 -2.27 6.05 3.50
N PHE A 99 -1.36 5.15 3.81
CA PHE A 99 -0.77 4.95 5.13
C PHE A 99 0.74 5.13 4.96
N ALA A 100 1.18 6.39 4.92
CA ALA A 100 2.57 6.73 4.70
C ALA A 100 2.90 8.16 5.15
N TRP A 101 4.05 8.34 5.79
CA TRP A 101 4.66 9.65 6.06
C TRP A 101 6.18 9.53 6.18
N LYS A 102 6.87 10.67 6.04
CA LYS A 102 8.32 10.69 6.19
C LYS A 102 8.74 10.59 7.65
N GLY A 103 9.64 9.67 7.95
CA GLY A 103 10.17 9.43 9.28
C GLY A 103 9.23 8.58 10.14
N GLU A 104 8.57 7.60 9.54
CA GLU A 104 7.92 6.50 10.27
C GLU A 104 8.93 5.78 11.18
N THR A 105 8.46 5.31 12.33
CA THR A 105 9.14 4.24 13.05
C THR A 105 8.94 2.91 12.33
N LEU A 106 9.80 1.92 12.60
CA LEU A 106 9.63 0.58 12.02
C LEU A 106 8.34 -0.11 12.48
N GLU A 107 7.82 0.22 13.67
CA GLU A 107 6.51 -0.27 14.12
C GLU A 107 5.38 0.32 13.25
N GLU A 108 5.41 1.64 13.02
CA GLU A 108 4.44 2.34 12.17
C GLU A 108 4.49 1.85 10.73
N TYR A 109 5.69 1.61 10.20
CA TYR A 109 5.92 1.04 8.87
C TYR A 109 5.14 -0.27 8.67
N TRP A 110 5.36 -1.25 9.55
CA TRP A 110 4.67 -2.54 9.43
C TRP A 110 3.18 -2.44 9.74
N TRP A 111 2.76 -1.47 10.56
CA TRP A 111 1.33 -1.15 10.73
C TRP A 111 0.73 -0.62 9.44
N CYS A 112 1.42 0.30 8.73
CA CYS A 112 1.01 0.86 7.45
C CYS A 112 0.84 -0.24 6.39
N THR A 113 1.84 -1.11 6.24
CA THR A 113 1.80 -2.24 5.29
C THR A 113 0.60 -3.15 5.57
N LYS A 114 0.38 -3.53 6.84
CA LYS A 114 -0.80 -4.32 7.25
C LYS A 114 -2.12 -3.61 6.92
N LYS A 115 -2.22 -2.30 7.17
CA LYS A 115 -3.43 -1.51 6.89
C LYS A 115 -3.71 -1.35 5.40
N ALA A 116 -2.68 -1.24 4.56
CA ALA A 116 -2.85 -1.21 3.12
C ALA A 116 -3.31 -2.56 2.56
N LEU A 117 -2.87 -3.69 3.14
CA LEU A 117 -3.24 -5.06 2.71
C LEU A 117 -4.68 -5.47 3.03
N ILE A 118 -5.35 -4.82 3.98
CA ILE A 118 -6.67 -5.24 4.47
C ILE A 118 -7.72 -4.23 4.00
N TRP A 119 -8.67 -4.70 3.17
CA TRP A 119 -9.81 -3.89 2.75
C TRP A 119 -10.86 -3.76 3.87
N PRO A 120 -11.76 -2.76 3.80
CA PRO A 120 -12.80 -2.56 4.83
C PRO A 120 -13.72 -3.76 5.06
N ASP A 121 -13.86 -4.67 4.10
CA ASP A 121 -14.62 -5.91 4.22
C ASP A 121 -13.80 -7.07 4.84
N GLY A 122 -12.61 -6.78 5.34
CA GLY A 122 -11.68 -7.74 5.94
C GLY A 122 -11.00 -8.68 4.94
N LYS A 123 -11.21 -8.48 3.62
CA LYS A 123 -10.57 -9.27 2.56
C LYS A 123 -9.32 -8.58 2.03
N GLY A 124 -8.55 -9.30 1.22
CA GLY A 124 -7.32 -8.82 0.62
C GLY A 124 -7.49 -8.14 -0.75
N PRO A 125 -6.37 -7.67 -1.33
CA PRO A 125 -6.31 -7.18 -2.69
C PRO A 125 -6.50 -8.31 -3.72
N ASP A 126 -6.78 -7.91 -4.96
CA ASP A 126 -6.67 -8.78 -6.13
C ASP A 126 -5.22 -8.82 -6.66
N LEU A 127 -4.50 -7.70 -6.56
CA LEU A 127 -3.13 -7.54 -7.04
C LEU A 127 -2.27 -6.78 -6.02
N ILE A 128 -1.00 -7.11 -5.96
CA ILE A 128 0.01 -6.37 -5.19
C ILE A 128 1.00 -5.75 -6.19
N VAL A 129 1.31 -4.47 -5.99
CA VAL A 129 2.45 -3.78 -6.62
C VAL A 129 3.46 -3.55 -5.49
N ASP A 130 4.58 -4.24 -5.56
CA ASP A 130 5.57 -4.34 -4.48
C ASP A 130 6.92 -3.82 -4.96
N ASP A 131 7.69 -3.26 -4.04
CA ASP A 131 9.06 -2.78 -4.22
C ASP A 131 9.83 -3.13 -2.94
N GLY A 132 10.71 -4.11 -3.04
CA GLY A 132 11.42 -4.74 -1.92
C GLY A 132 10.74 -6.01 -1.38
N GLY A 133 9.54 -6.35 -1.86
CA GLY A 133 8.83 -7.59 -1.50
C GLY A 133 8.22 -7.65 -0.09
N ASP A 134 8.14 -6.53 0.63
CA ASP A 134 7.72 -6.50 2.03
C ASP A 134 6.23 -6.81 2.23
N ALA A 135 5.36 -6.34 1.32
CA ALA A 135 3.94 -6.67 1.38
C ALA A 135 3.72 -8.17 1.12
N THR A 136 4.41 -8.69 0.11
CA THR A 136 4.39 -10.11 -0.25
C THR A 136 4.93 -10.98 0.89
N MET A 137 6.06 -10.59 1.50
CA MET A 137 6.63 -11.28 2.65
C MET A 137 5.66 -11.30 3.84
N MET A 138 5.04 -10.17 4.18
CA MET A 138 4.08 -10.09 5.28
C MET A 138 2.89 -11.05 5.06
N VAL A 139 2.34 -11.11 3.84
CA VAL A 139 1.26 -12.04 3.49
C VAL A 139 1.69 -13.50 3.67
N HIS A 140 2.86 -13.89 3.15
CA HIS A 140 3.35 -15.26 3.25
C HIS A 140 3.64 -15.69 4.69
N LEU A 141 4.34 -14.87 5.46
CA LEU A 141 4.67 -15.16 6.85
C LEU A 141 3.42 -15.17 7.73
N GLY A 142 2.49 -14.22 7.53
CA GLY A 142 1.22 -14.18 8.24
C GLY A 142 0.38 -15.43 7.99
N TYR A 143 0.27 -15.86 6.73
CA TYR A 143 -0.45 -17.09 6.38
C TYR A 143 0.20 -18.34 6.99
N ALA A 144 1.53 -18.44 6.96
CA ALA A 144 2.25 -19.54 7.58
C ALA A 144 2.07 -19.56 9.11
N ALA A 145 2.09 -18.39 9.75
CA ALA A 145 1.91 -18.24 11.20
C ALA A 145 0.52 -18.68 11.68
N GLU A 146 -0.53 -18.46 10.87
CA GLU A 146 -1.88 -18.95 11.19
C GLU A 146 -1.98 -20.49 11.17
N LYS A 147 -1.10 -21.17 10.44
CA LYS A 147 -1.01 -22.65 10.47
C LYS A 147 -0.06 -23.15 11.56
N ASN A 148 1.03 -22.42 11.77
CA ASN A 148 2.07 -22.76 12.74
C ASN A 148 2.59 -21.48 13.40
N PRO A 149 2.03 -21.08 14.56
CA PRO A 149 2.44 -19.86 15.26
C PRO A 149 3.94 -19.79 15.58
N LYS A 150 4.57 -20.96 15.78
CA LYS A 150 6.01 -21.07 16.05
C LYS A 150 6.88 -20.58 14.90
N ALA A 151 6.34 -20.43 13.68
CA ALA A 151 7.06 -19.83 12.56
C ALA A 151 7.51 -18.39 12.85
N LEU A 152 6.85 -17.70 13.78
CA LEU A 152 7.22 -16.36 14.23
C LEU A 152 8.20 -16.36 15.43
N ASP A 153 8.49 -17.53 16.01
CA ASP A 153 9.40 -17.69 17.15
C ASP A 153 10.83 -17.95 16.68
N ARG A 154 11.30 -17.08 15.77
CA ARG A 154 12.66 -17.09 15.26
C ARG A 154 13.44 -15.86 15.72
N LYS A 155 14.76 -15.99 15.76
CA LYS A 155 15.64 -14.85 16.01
C LYS A 155 15.62 -13.94 14.78
N ALA A 156 15.21 -12.69 14.97
CA ALA A 156 15.25 -11.68 13.91
C ALA A 156 16.71 -11.35 13.52
N GLY A 157 16.95 -11.13 12.23
CA GLY A 157 18.22 -10.68 11.68
C GLY A 157 18.52 -9.19 11.95
N GLY A 158 17.51 -8.41 12.31
CA GLY A 158 17.64 -6.98 12.62
C GLY A 158 16.37 -6.40 13.26
N GLU A 159 16.41 -5.10 13.55
CA GLU A 159 15.29 -4.38 14.17
C GLU A 159 14.04 -4.36 13.27
N ASP A 160 14.22 -4.22 11.96
CA ASP A 160 13.13 -4.22 11.00
C ASP A 160 12.34 -5.55 11.00
N GLU A 161 13.04 -6.68 10.81
CA GLU A 161 12.41 -8.00 10.93
C GLU A 161 11.81 -8.23 12.32
N ARG A 162 12.42 -7.70 13.39
CA ARG A 162 11.85 -7.79 14.74
C ARG A 162 10.47 -7.14 14.80
N GLN A 163 10.30 -5.96 14.20
CA GLN A 163 9.01 -5.25 14.17
C GLN A 163 7.98 -5.97 13.29
N LEU A 164 8.40 -6.55 12.16
CA LEU A 164 7.54 -7.43 11.35
C LEU A 164 6.99 -8.59 12.18
N LEU A 165 7.88 -9.32 12.87
CA LEU A 165 7.48 -10.47 13.69
C LEU A 165 6.54 -10.05 14.82
N LEU A 166 6.78 -8.91 15.47
CA LEU A 166 5.88 -8.36 16.49
C LEU A 166 4.50 -7.99 15.90
N CYS A 167 4.48 -7.33 14.74
CA CYS A 167 3.24 -6.98 14.04
C CYS A 167 2.42 -8.23 13.70
N LEU A 168 3.08 -9.29 13.18
CA LEU A 168 2.42 -10.56 12.85
C LEU A 168 1.93 -11.31 14.09
N LYS A 169 2.69 -11.32 15.21
CA LYS A 169 2.24 -11.93 16.47
C LYS A 169 1.03 -11.20 17.04
N ALA A 170 1.02 -9.86 16.99
CA ALA A 170 -0.12 -9.07 17.40
C ALA A 170 -1.35 -9.34 16.53
N ALA A 171 -1.17 -9.37 15.20
CA ALA A 171 -2.24 -9.69 14.25
C ALA A 171 -2.82 -11.09 14.48
N LEU A 172 -1.98 -12.10 14.70
CA LEU A 172 -2.41 -13.48 14.96
C LEU A 172 -3.23 -13.60 16.26
N LYS A 173 -2.87 -12.82 17.30
CA LYS A 173 -3.61 -12.77 18.56
C LYS A 173 -4.97 -12.06 18.40
N GLU A 174 -5.02 -11.02 17.57
CA GLU A 174 -6.22 -10.21 17.31
C GLU A 174 -7.22 -10.97 16.42
N ASP A 175 -6.76 -11.54 15.31
CA ASP A 175 -7.56 -12.31 14.38
C ASP A 175 -6.73 -13.49 13.80
N PRO A 176 -6.96 -14.73 14.29
CA PRO A 176 -6.19 -15.90 13.88
C PRO A 176 -6.55 -16.42 12.47
N LYS A 177 -7.45 -15.75 11.74
CA LYS A 177 -7.84 -16.11 10.36
C LYS A 177 -7.69 -14.96 9.38
N LEU A 178 -7.01 -13.89 9.79
CA LEU A 178 -6.83 -12.68 8.99
C LEU A 178 -6.21 -13.00 7.61
N TRP A 179 -5.06 -13.65 7.59
CA TRP A 179 -4.30 -13.94 6.38
C TRP A 179 -4.96 -15.04 5.54
N HIS A 180 -5.58 -16.06 6.15
CA HIS A 180 -6.43 -17.02 5.42
C HIS A 180 -7.65 -16.34 4.76
N ARG A 181 -8.12 -15.20 5.27
CA ARG A 181 -9.21 -14.40 4.67
C ARG A 181 -8.72 -13.41 3.61
N VAL A 182 -7.51 -12.88 3.78
CA VAL A 182 -6.87 -11.94 2.84
C VAL A 182 -6.39 -12.64 1.57
N THR A 183 -5.69 -13.76 1.72
CA THR A 183 -4.98 -14.46 0.63
C THR A 183 -5.82 -14.97 -0.54
N PRO A 184 -7.06 -15.48 -0.38
CA PRO A 184 -7.77 -16.14 -1.49
C PRO A 184 -8.13 -15.22 -2.67
N ARG A 185 -8.05 -13.90 -2.48
CA ARG A 185 -8.30 -12.92 -3.55
C ARG A 185 -7.06 -12.58 -4.36
N ILE A 186 -5.86 -12.79 -3.82
CA ILE A 186 -4.61 -12.36 -4.45
C ILE A 186 -4.36 -13.23 -5.69
N LYS A 187 -4.32 -12.59 -6.86
CA LYS A 187 -4.13 -13.24 -8.16
C LYS A 187 -2.70 -13.12 -8.68
N GLY A 188 -1.95 -12.14 -8.20
CA GLY A 188 -0.57 -11.91 -8.62
C GLY A 188 0.08 -10.73 -7.92
N VAL A 189 1.41 -10.70 -8.03
CA VAL A 189 2.30 -9.64 -7.57
C VAL A 189 3.08 -9.13 -8.79
N SER A 190 3.23 -7.82 -8.90
CA SER A 190 4.27 -7.20 -9.73
C SER A 190 5.32 -6.60 -8.79
N GLU A 191 6.54 -7.11 -8.88
CA GLU A 191 7.71 -6.61 -8.15
C GLU A 191 8.53 -5.69 -9.09
N GLU A 192 8.94 -4.52 -8.62
CA GLU A 192 9.78 -3.56 -9.37
C GLU A 192 11.25 -3.96 -9.46
#